data_AF-A0A9W6M024-F1
#
_entry.id   AF-A0A9W6M024-F1
#
_cell.length_a   1.000
_cell.length_b   1.000
_cell.length_c   1.000
_cell.angle_alpha   90.00
_cell.angle_beta   90.00
_cell.angle_gamma   90.00
#
_symmetry.space_group_name_H-M   'P 1'
#
loop_
_entity.id
_entity.type
_entity.pdbx_description
1 polymer ?
#
loop_
_entity_poly.entity_id
_entity_poly.type
_entity_poly.pdbx_seq_one_letter_code
_entity_poly.pdbx_strand_id
1 'polypeptide(L)'
;MAFRATDRVVPVSVNRIEIEAEVPFETLRRAFEAEVPPLDEERFRQLVANGAEWRAFQQAAGGNSIHSFVTFWRNYPSAIMKVGGADIPSASYLIGDYATAARMFRHDAGVMLYAPLRLELHANRSGGTVLTVDQPSSQLTSLQNNKITQTGYELDRMLGDLLEELGLPRPAALRR
;
A
#
# COMPACT_ATOMS: atom_id res chain seq x y z
N MET A 1 14.31 3.64 -34.19
CA MET A 1 13.10 4.49 -34.21
C MET A 1 13.08 5.26 -32.90
N ALA A 2 13.06 6.59 -32.92
CA ALA A 2 13.10 7.40 -31.69
C ALA A 2 11.73 8.04 -31.45
N PHE A 3 11.20 7.88 -30.24
CA PHE A 3 9.96 8.55 -29.82
C PHE A 3 10.27 10.03 -29.53
N ARG A 4 9.41 10.95 -30.00
CA ARG A 4 9.51 12.38 -29.66
C ARG A 4 8.95 12.62 -28.25
N ALA A 5 9.71 13.25 -27.38
CA ALA A 5 9.31 13.52 -26.00
C ALA A 5 9.96 14.81 -25.46
N THR A 6 9.37 15.36 -24.39
CA THR A 6 9.92 16.44 -23.55
C THR A 6 9.86 16.00 -22.09
N ASP A 7 10.80 16.44 -21.25
CA ASP A 7 10.85 16.09 -19.84
C ASP A 7 10.40 17.25 -18.92
N ARG A 8 9.98 16.89 -17.71
CA ARG A 8 9.77 17.79 -16.59
C ARG A 8 10.10 17.04 -15.30
N VAL A 9 10.89 17.67 -14.43
CA VAL A 9 11.19 17.14 -13.10
C VAL A 9 10.29 17.82 -12.07
N VAL A 10 9.63 17.03 -11.23
CA VAL A 10 8.80 17.51 -10.11
C VAL A 10 9.39 16.95 -8.81
N PRO A 11 10.05 17.79 -7.99
CA PRO A 11 10.50 17.37 -6.66
C PRO A 11 9.30 17.08 -5.76
N VAL A 12 9.32 15.94 -5.07
CA VAL A 12 8.27 15.53 -4.13
C VAL A 12 8.89 15.26 -2.77
N SER A 13 8.37 15.92 -1.73
CA SER A 13 8.72 15.62 -0.33
C SER A 13 7.73 14.63 0.23
N VAL A 14 8.22 13.56 0.86
CA VAL A 14 7.41 12.47 1.38
C VAL A 14 7.80 12.21 2.83
N ASN A 15 6.80 12.00 3.68
CA ASN A 15 7.03 11.55 5.05
C ASN A 15 7.10 10.03 5.05
N ARG A 16 8.28 9.48 5.35
CA ARG A 16 8.43 8.05 5.62
C ARG A 16 8.07 7.76 7.07
N ILE A 17 7.27 6.72 7.26
CA ILE A 17 6.90 6.19 8.57
C ILE A 17 7.63 4.86 8.74
N GLU A 18 8.36 4.74 9.84
CA GLU A 18 9.01 3.50 10.27
C GLU A 18 8.50 3.15 11.67
N ILE A 19 8.05 1.90 11.84
CA ILE A 19 7.57 1.36 13.11
C ILE A 19 8.45 0.18 13.46
N GLU A 20 9.11 0.25 14.60
CA GLU A 20 9.84 -0.89 15.17
C GLU A 20 8.91 -1.66 16.10
N ALA A 21 8.56 -2.88 15.70
CA ALA A 21 7.73 -3.78 16.49
C ALA A 21 8.62 -4.81 17.19
N GLU A 22 8.43 -4.99 18.49
CA GLU A 22 9.13 -5.99 19.32
C GLU A 22 8.56 -7.41 19.13
N VAL A 23 8.27 -7.77 17.88
CA VAL A 23 7.74 -9.09 17.50
C VAL A 23 8.57 -9.69 16.37
N PRO A 24 8.74 -11.03 16.33
CA PRO A 24 9.48 -11.69 15.26
C PRO A 24 8.85 -11.45 13.88
N PHE A 25 9.71 -11.38 12.86
CA PHE A 25 9.31 -11.12 11.46
C PHE A 25 8.16 -12.02 10.97
N GLU A 26 8.28 -13.33 11.15
CA GLU A 26 7.25 -14.27 10.70
C GLU A 26 5.91 -14.08 11.40
N THR A 27 5.91 -13.61 12.65
CA THR A 27 4.69 -13.33 13.40
C THR A 27 3.97 -12.12 12.81
N LEU A 28 4.67 -10.99 12.65
CA LEU A 28 4.06 -9.78 12.10
C LEU A 28 3.65 -9.96 10.63
N ARG A 29 4.49 -10.64 9.83
CA ARG A 29 4.21 -10.94 8.43
C ARG A 29 2.89 -11.72 8.27
N ARG A 30 2.69 -12.76 9.08
CA ARG A 30 1.47 -13.58 9.04
C ARG A 30 0.23 -12.81 9.49
N ALA A 31 0.36 -11.99 10.54
CA ALA A 31 -0.73 -11.12 10.98
C ALA A 31 -1.12 -10.11 9.89
N PHE A 32 -0.12 -9.45 9.30
CA PHE A 32 -0.31 -8.51 8.19
C PHE A 32 -1.01 -9.16 6.98
N GLU A 33 -0.54 -10.34 6.55
CA GLU A 33 -1.14 -11.04 5.41
C GLU A 33 -2.55 -11.58 5.68
N ALA A 34 -2.91 -11.79 6.95
CA ALA A 34 -4.26 -12.17 7.33
C ALA A 34 -5.23 -10.96 7.26
N GLU A 35 -4.77 -9.78 7.69
CA GLU A 35 -5.56 -8.54 7.62
C GLU A 35 -5.67 -7.99 6.20
N VAL A 36 -4.62 -8.14 5.39
CA VAL A 36 -4.53 -7.62 4.01
C VAL A 36 -4.39 -8.77 3.00
N PRO A 37 -5.44 -9.57 2.80
CA PRO A 37 -5.36 -10.75 1.96
C PRO A 37 -5.08 -10.39 0.49
N PRO A 38 -4.52 -11.32 -0.30
CA PRO A 38 -4.36 -11.13 -1.75
C PRO A 38 -5.69 -10.84 -2.45
N LEU A 39 -5.66 -9.99 -3.47
CA LEU A 39 -6.79 -9.80 -4.37
C LEU A 39 -7.14 -11.13 -5.07
N ASP A 40 -8.43 -11.45 -5.15
CA ASP A 40 -8.94 -12.51 -6.03
C ASP A 40 -8.93 -12.04 -7.49
N GLU A 41 -7.77 -12.18 -8.14
CA GLU A 41 -7.55 -11.71 -9.52
C GLU A 41 -8.46 -12.40 -10.54
N GLU A 42 -8.79 -13.67 -10.35
CA GLU A 42 -9.67 -14.40 -11.27
C GLU A 42 -11.10 -13.85 -11.19
N ARG A 43 -11.63 -13.70 -9.97
CA ARG A 43 -12.94 -13.08 -9.77
C ARG A 43 -12.96 -11.64 -10.30
N PHE A 44 -11.88 -10.88 -10.08
CA PHE A 44 -11.74 -9.53 -10.63
C PHE A 44 -11.81 -9.53 -12.16
N ARG A 45 -11.04 -10.40 -12.82
CA ARG A 45 -11.05 -10.55 -14.29
C ARG A 45 -12.44 -10.92 -14.81
N GLN A 46 -13.15 -11.82 -14.14
CA GLN A 46 -14.52 -12.20 -14.51
C GLN A 46 -15.50 -11.02 -14.40
N LEU A 47 -15.40 -10.20 -13.35
CA LEU A 47 -16.25 -9.01 -13.19
C LEU A 47 -16.02 -7.99 -14.31
N VAL A 48 -14.75 -7.75 -14.69
CA VAL A 48 -14.44 -6.89 -15.85
C VAL A 48 -15.02 -7.49 -17.13
N ALA A 49 -14.78 -8.78 -17.39
CA ALA A 49 -15.24 -9.44 -18.61
C ALA A 49 -16.78 -9.45 -18.76
N ASN A 50 -17.50 -9.54 -17.64
CA ASN A 50 -18.95 -9.55 -17.61
C ASN A 50 -19.57 -8.14 -17.58
N GLY A 51 -18.76 -7.08 -17.63
CA GLY A 51 -19.26 -5.69 -17.56
C GLY A 51 -20.00 -5.40 -16.25
N ALA A 52 -19.50 -5.95 -15.13
CA ALA A 52 -20.18 -5.83 -13.85
C ALA A 52 -20.34 -4.36 -13.42
N GLU A 53 -21.49 -4.07 -12.81
CA GLU A 53 -21.75 -2.78 -12.16
C GLU A 53 -20.72 -2.47 -11.09
N TRP A 54 -20.40 -1.19 -10.92
CA TRP A 54 -19.36 -0.72 -9.99
C TRP A 54 -19.55 -1.25 -8.56
N ARG A 55 -20.80 -1.36 -8.10
CA ARG A 55 -21.13 -1.88 -6.77
C ARG A 55 -20.70 -3.34 -6.58
N ALA A 56 -20.87 -4.19 -7.61
CA ALA A 56 -20.42 -5.57 -7.58
C ALA A 56 -18.89 -5.64 -7.54
N PHE A 57 -18.24 -4.68 -8.21
CA PHE A 57 -16.79 -4.50 -8.17
C PHE A 57 -16.28 -4.21 -6.76
N GLN A 58 -16.89 -3.22 -6.08
CA GLN A 58 -16.52 -2.84 -4.72
C GLN A 58 -16.70 -3.98 -3.72
N GLN A 59 -17.78 -4.76 -3.85
CA GLN A 59 -18.04 -5.91 -2.96
C GLN A 59 -17.05 -7.06 -3.16
N ALA A 60 -16.58 -7.27 -4.38
CA ALA A 60 -15.63 -8.34 -4.68
C ALA A 60 -14.17 -7.96 -4.41
N ALA A 61 -13.86 -6.67 -4.50
CA ALA A 61 -12.53 -6.12 -4.24
C ALA A 61 -12.26 -5.81 -2.76
N GLY A 62 -13.28 -5.93 -1.89
CA GLY A 62 -13.16 -5.59 -0.47
C GLY A 62 -12.46 -6.69 0.33
N GLY A 63 -11.44 -6.33 1.10
CA GLY A 63 -10.81 -7.19 2.12
C GLY A 63 -11.71 -7.43 3.35
N ASN A 64 -11.17 -8.12 4.35
CA ASN A 64 -11.92 -8.54 5.55
C ASN A 64 -12.17 -7.40 6.56
N SER A 65 -11.50 -6.25 6.42
CA SER A 65 -11.61 -5.11 7.35
C SER A 65 -12.56 -4.01 6.86
N ILE A 66 -12.93 -3.11 7.77
CA ILE A 66 -13.78 -1.93 7.51
C ILE A 66 -13.22 -1.07 6.36
N HIS A 67 -11.90 -1.09 6.17
CA HIS A 67 -11.17 -0.31 5.17
C HIS A 67 -10.73 -1.12 3.95
N SER A 68 -10.90 -2.45 3.98
CA SER A 68 -10.89 -3.30 2.79
C SER A 68 -9.60 -3.27 1.96
N PHE A 69 -8.43 -3.05 2.57
CA PHE A 69 -7.16 -3.20 1.86
C PHE A 69 -6.98 -4.64 1.37
N VAL A 70 -6.46 -4.78 0.16
CA VAL A 70 -6.02 -6.04 -0.42
C VAL A 70 -4.58 -5.92 -0.91
N THR A 71 -3.89 -7.06 -0.98
CA THR A 71 -2.54 -7.15 -1.56
C THR A 71 -2.63 -7.37 -3.07
N PHE A 72 -2.14 -6.40 -3.85
CA PHE A 72 -2.02 -6.47 -5.31
C PHE A 72 -0.74 -7.15 -5.78
N TRP A 73 0.31 -7.03 -4.98
CA TRP A 73 1.60 -7.61 -5.29
C TRP A 73 2.36 -7.85 -3.99
N ARG A 74 3.18 -8.91 -3.98
CA ARG A 74 4.09 -9.22 -2.88
C ARG A 74 5.40 -9.79 -3.41
N ASN A 75 6.46 -9.59 -2.64
CA ASN A 75 7.77 -10.16 -2.91
C ASN A 75 8.51 -10.50 -1.60
N TYR A 76 9.26 -11.59 -1.61
CA TYR A 76 10.11 -12.03 -0.49
C TYR A 76 11.58 -12.04 -0.95
N PRO A 77 12.27 -10.89 -0.89
CA PRO A 77 13.59 -10.77 -1.52
C PRO A 77 14.70 -11.54 -0.80
N SER A 78 14.48 -12.01 0.43
CA SER A 78 15.49 -12.64 1.30
C SER A 78 16.35 -13.69 0.59
N ALA A 79 15.74 -14.60 -0.17
CA ALA A 79 16.46 -15.68 -0.86
C ALA A 79 17.44 -15.15 -1.93
N ILE A 80 17.05 -14.10 -2.65
CA ILE A 80 17.88 -13.47 -3.67
C ILE A 80 18.98 -12.63 -3.01
N MET A 81 18.65 -11.88 -1.95
CA MET A 81 19.63 -11.07 -1.22
C MET A 81 20.70 -11.91 -0.52
N LYS A 82 20.36 -13.15 -0.12
CA LYS A 82 21.32 -14.12 0.42
C LYS A 82 22.41 -14.48 -0.57
N VAL A 83 22.12 -14.54 -1.87
CA VAL A 83 23.14 -14.72 -2.92
C VAL A 83 24.12 -13.54 -2.92
N GLY A 84 23.65 -12.33 -2.61
CA GLY A 84 24.45 -11.13 -2.44
C GLY A 84 25.14 -10.99 -1.08
N GLY A 85 25.03 -12.00 -0.20
CA GLY A 85 25.70 -12.02 1.11
C GLY A 85 24.89 -11.46 2.28
N ALA A 86 23.62 -11.09 2.09
CA ALA A 86 22.75 -10.59 3.17
C ALA A 86 21.56 -11.53 3.42
N ASP A 87 21.49 -12.10 4.63
CA ASP A 87 20.44 -13.03 5.04
C ASP A 87 19.48 -12.37 6.04
N ILE A 88 18.71 -11.38 5.56
CA ILE A 88 17.73 -10.65 6.36
C ILE A 88 16.32 -11.02 5.87
N PRO A 89 15.48 -11.64 6.73
CA PRO A 89 14.07 -11.86 6.43
C PRO A 89 13.37 -10.54 6.10
N SER A 90 12.76 -10.47 4.93
CA SER A 90 12.07 -9.27 4.45
C SER A 90 10.92 -9.61 3.51
N ALA A 91 9.95 -8.71 3.43
CA ALA A 91 8.81 -8.77 2.53
C ALA A 91 8.45 -7.36 2.04
N SER A 92 7.99 -7.25 0.81
CA SER A 92 7.48 -6.00 0.25
C SER A 92 6.11 -6.23 -0.37
N TYR A 93 5.21 -5.28 -0.18
CA TYR A 93 3.82 -5.36 -0.60
C TYR A 93 3.40 -4.11 -1.36
N LEU A 94 2.46 -4.30 -2.28
CA LEU A 94 1.62 -3.24 -2.82
C LEU A 94 0.19 -3.49 -2.35
N ILE A 95 -0.34 -2.58 -1.53
CA ILE A 95 -1.66 -2.71 -0.91
C ILE A 95 -2.56 -1.53 -1.26
N GLY A 96 -3.87 -1.76 -1.34
CA GLY A 96 -4.79 -0.68 -1.65
C GLY A 96 -6.24 -1.16 -1.71
N ASP A 97 -7.13 -0.25 -2.05
CA ASP A 97 -8.52 -0.54 -2.37
C ASP A 97 -8.92 0.14 -3.69
N TYR A 98 -9.74 -0.53 -4.50
CA TYR A 98 -10.15 0.01 -5.79
C TYR A 98 -11.13 1.17 -5.68
N ALA A 99 -11.88 1.29 -4.58
CA ALA A 99 -12.89 2.33 -4.43
C ALA A 99 -12.23 3.71 -4.33
N THR A 100 -11.20 3.82 -3.50
CA THR A 100 -10.36 4.99 -3.32
C THR A 100 -9.52 5.26 -4.56
N ALA A 101 -8.88 4.23 -5.13
CA ALA A 101 -8.12 4.36 -6.37
C ALA A 101 -8.98 4.95 -7.51
N ALA A 102 -10.19 4.42 -7.74
CA ALA A 102 -11.07 4.90 -8.80
C ALA A 102 -11.59 6.32 -8.54
N ARG A 103 -11.80 6.72 -7.27
CA ARG A 103 -12.15 8.12 -6.94
C ARG A 103 -11.04 9.08 -7.33
N MET A 104 -9.79 8.76 -6.98
CA MET A 104 -8.64 9.59 -7.34
C MET A 104 -8.40 9.61 -8.85
N PHE A 105 -8.49 8.44 -9.49
CA PHE A 105 -8.22 8.26 -10.93
C PHE A 105 -9.13 9.10 -11.82
N ARG A 106 -10.39 9.32 -11.42
CA ARG A 106 -11.33 10.22 -12.13
C ARG A 106 -10.87 11.67 -12.19
N HIS A 107 -9.97 12.08 -11.30
CA HIS A 107 -9.44 13.43 -11.24
C HIS A 107 -8.09 13.56 -11.94
N ASP A 108 -7.21 12.57 -11.77
CA ASP A 108 -5.91 12.49 -12.44
C ASP A 108 -5.46 11.02 -12.51
N ALA A 109 -5.16 10.51 -13.69
CA ALA A 109 -4.66 9.14 -13.87
C ALA A 109 -3.23 8.96 -13.31
N GLY A 110 -2.47 10.04 -13.14
CA GLY A 110 -1.14 10.05 -12.55
C GLY A 110 -1.08 9.54 -11.11
N VAL A 111 -2.23 9.46 -10.43
CA VAL A 111 -2.36 8.84 -9.09
C VAL A 111 -1.90 7.38 -9.06
N MET A 112 -1.90 6.68 -10.22
CA MET A 112 -1.40 5.31 -10.34
C MET A 112 0.12 5.19 -10.11
N LEU A 113 0.84 6.31 -9.98
CA LEU A 113 2.21 6.32 -9.44
C LEU A 113 2.26 6.01 -7.94
N TYR A 114 1.19 6.36 -7.20
CA TYR A 114 1.13 6.30 -5.73
C TYR A 114 0.09 5.30 -5.18
N ALA A 115 -0.77 4.76 -6.04
CA ALA A 115 -1.75 3.74 -5.70
C ALA A 115 -1.54 2.51 -6.59
N PRO A 116 -1.37 1.29 -6.02
CA PRO A 116 -1.42 0.93 -4.59
C PRO A 116 -0.24 1.47 -3.75
N LEU A 117 -0.46 1.55 -2.43
CA LEU A 117 0.54 1.95 -1.43
C LEU A 117 1.64 0.89 -1.33
N ARG A 118 2.89 1.33 -1.17
CA ARG A 118 4.02 0.43 -0.93
C ARG A 118 4.31 0.30 0.56
N LEU A 119 4.38 -0.94 1.04
CA LEU A 119 4.76 -1.28 2.40
C LEU A 119 5.90 -2.29 2.40
N GLU A 120 6.80 -2.17 3.36
CA GLU A 120 7.95 -3.07 3.54
C GLU A 120 8.01 -3.57 4.99
N LEU A 121 8.38 -4.84 5.16
CA LEU A 121 8.68 -5.45 6.45
C LEU A 121 10.08 -6.07 6.39
N HIS A 122 10.90 -5.89 7.43
CA HIS A 122 12.14 -6.67 7.60
C HIS A 122 12.48 -6.95 9.05
N ALA A 123 13.20 -8.05 9.29
CA ALA A 123 13.74 -8.36 10.60
C ALA A 123 14.83 -7.35 11.00
N ASN A 124 14.75 -6.80 12.21
CA ASN A 124 15.77 -5.93 12.77
C ASN A 124 16.83 -6.74 13.55
N ARG A 125 17.93 -6.09 13.92
CA ARG A 125 19.05 -6.74 14.64
C ARG A 125 18.71 -7.17 16.06
N SER A 126 17.66 -6.60 16.65
CA SER A 126 17.20 -6.88 18.01
C SER A 126 16.21 -8.06 18.07
N GLY A 127 15.93 -8.72 16.93
CA GLY A 127 14.98 -9.83 16.83
C GLY A 127 13.52 -9.40 16.63
N GLY A 128 13.28 -8.10 16.48
CA GLY A 128 11.99 -7.52 16.13
C GLY A 128 11.82 -7.33 14.62
N THR A 129 10.80 -6.55 14.25
CA THR A 129 10.46 -6.27 12.85
C THR A 129 10.30 -4.77 12.63
N VAL A 130 10.88 -4.23 11.56
CA VAL A 130 10.58 -2.88 11.09
C VAL A 130 9.48 -2.97 10.05
N LEU A 131 8.44 -2.14 10.19
CA LEU A 131 7.44 -1.86 9.17
C LEU A 131 7.68 -0.46 8.62
N THR A 132 7.82 -0.35 7.30
CA THR A 132 8.05 0.91 6.60
C THR A 132 6.97 1.20 5.57
N VAL A 133 6.46 2.42 5.56
CA VAL A 133 5.48 2.91 4.60
C VAL A 133 5.61 4.43 4.44
N ASP A 134 5.37 4.95 3.25
CA ASP A 134 5.29 6.39 3.04
C ASP A 134 3.87 6.88 3.34
N GLN A 135 3.74 8.03 4.02
CA GLN A 135 2.44 8.63 4.32
C GLN A 135 1.69 8.97 3.01
N PRO A 136 0.52 8.37 2.75
CA PRO A 136 -0.24 8.58 1.53
C PRO A 136 -0.52 10.05 1.20
N SER A 137 -0.99 10.84 2.17
CA SER A 137 -1.32 12.25 1.92
C SER A 137 -0.11 13.10 1.53
N SER A 138 1.08 12.78 2.05
CA SER A 138 2.31 13.52 1.72
C SER A 138 2.71 13.32 0.25
N GLN A 139 2.52 12.12 -0.30
CA GLN A 139 2.73 11.83 -1.72
C GLN A 139 1.65 12.47 -2.59
N LEU A 140 0.38 12.26 -2.24
CA LEU A 140 -0.77 12.64 -3.06
C LEU A 140 -1.01 14.16 -3.13
N THR A 141 -0.54 14.91 -2.13
CA THR A 141 -0.56 16.39 -2.18
C THR A 141 0.30 16.94 -3.34
N SER A 142 1.30 16.18 -3.80
CA SER A 142 2.18 16.59 -4.91
C SER A 142 1.44 16.76 -6.25
N LEU A 143 0.28 16.14 -6.39
CA LEU A 143 -0.58 16.22 -7.58
C LEU A 143 -1.41 17.52 -7.64
N GLN A 144 -1.31 18.40 -6.62
CA GLN A 144 -1.93 19.73 -6.59
C GLN A 144 -3.45 19.72 -6.86
N ASN A 145 -4.14 18.64 -6.48
CA ASN A 145 -5.57 18.48 -6.64
C ASN A 145 -6.23 18.24 -5.28
N ASN A 146 -7.15 19.12 -4.89
CA ASN A 146 -7.80 19.08 -3.58
C ASN A 146 -8.61 17.79 -3.35
N LYS A 147 -9.24 17.23 -4.39
CA LYS A 147 -10.01 15.97 -4.25
C LYS A 147 -9.09 14.78 -3.99
N ILE A 148 -7.94 14.75 -4.66
CA ILE A 148 -6.91 13.73 -4.46
C ILE A 148 -6.26 13.90 -3.08
N THR A 149 -5.95 15.14 -2.68
CA THR A 149 -5.37 15.46 -1.36
C THR A 149 -6.28 14.99 -0.23
N GLN A 150 -7.58 15.27 -0.30
CA GLN A 150 -8.55 14.80 0.69
C GLN A 150 -8.63 13.27 0.76
N THR A 151 -8.49 12.61 -0.39
CA THR A 151 -8.46 11.14 -0.46
C THR A 151 -7.16 10.59 0.14
N GLY A 152 -6.04 11.31 0.02
CA GLY A 152 -4.80 10.97 0.72
C GLY A 152 -4.95 10.97 2.24
N TYR A 153 -5.66 11.94 2.83
CA TYR A 153 -5.96 11.92 4.28
C TYR A 153 -6.90 10.78 4.68
N GLU A 154 -7.77 10.33 3.76
CA GLU A 154 -8.57 9.13 4.01
C GLU A 154 -7.69 7.87 4.04
N LEU A 155 -6.76 7.74 3.11
CA LEU A 155 -5.77 6.66 3.11
C LEU A 155 -4.86 6.69 4.34
N ASP A 156 -4.49 7.87 4.83
CA ASP A 156 -3.74 8.00 6.09
C ASP A 156 -4.50 7.36 7.25
N ARG A 157 -5.81 7.65 7.38
CA ARG A 157 -6.65 7.08 8.45
C ARG A 157 -6.79 5.58 8.30
N MET A 158 -7.09 5.10 7.09
CA MET A 158 -7.20 3.66 6.80
C MET A 158 -5.92 2.90 7.15
N LEU A 159 -4.75 3.48 6.83
CA LEU A 159 -3.46 2.90 7.21
C LEU A 159 -3.27 2.92 8.73
N GLY A 160 -3.69 3.99 9.41
CA GLY A 160 -3.70 4.06 10.87
C GLY A 160 -4.60 3.01 11.52
N ASP A 161 -5.79 2.78 10.97
CA ASP A 161 -6.74 1.76 11.41
C ASP A 161 -6.13 0.36 11.24
N LEU A 162 -5.55 0.05 10.08
CA LEU A 162 -4.84 -1.21 9.82
C LEU A 162 -3.70 -1.46 10.82
N LEU A 163 -2.91 -0.42 11.14
CA LEU A 163 -1.82 -0.57 12.11
C LEU A 163 -2.35 -0.91 13.51
N GLU A 164 -3.45 -0.29 13.94
CA GLU A 164 -4.08 -0.61 15.22
C GLU A 164 -4.71 -2.02 15.24
N GLU A 165 -5.30 -2.47 14.13
CA GLU A 165 -5.80 -3.85 13.97
C GLU A 165 -4.66 -4.88 14.15
N LEU A 166 -3.45 -4.53 13.72
CA LEU A 166 -2.24 -5.34 13.93
C LEU A 166 -1.63 -5.20 15.34
N GLY A 167 -2.24 -4.41 16.22
CA GLY A 167 -1.73 -4.11 17.56
C GLY A 167 -0.52 -3.18 17.57
N LEU A 168 -0.26 -2.46 16.49
CA LEU A 168 0.83 -1.47 16.36
C LEU A 168 0.33 -0.06 16.73
N PRO A 169 1.23 0.84 17.18
CA PRO A 169 0.83 2.21 17.49
C PRO A 169 0.47 2.99 16.22
N ARG A 170 -0.62 3.77 16.25
CA ARG A 170 -0.93 4.75 15.20
C ARG A 170 0.03 5.96 15.27
N PRO A 171 0.90 6.16 14.26
CA PRO A 171 1.78 7.31 14.18
C PRO A 171 0.99 8.61 14.13
N ALA A 172 1.54 9.69 14.69
CA ALA A 172 0.88 11.00 14.69
C ALA A 172 0.55 11.50 13.27
N ALA A 173 1.38 11.16 12.28
CA ALA A 173 1.17 11.49 10.87
C ALA A 173 -0.12 10.89 10.29
N LEU A 174 -0.66 9.81 10.87
CA LEU A 174 -1.84 9.09 10.36
C LEU A 174 -3.13 9.40 11.15
N ARG A 175 -3.13 10.46 11.97
CA ARG A 175 -4.29 10.82 12.83
C ARG A 175 -5.25 11.83 12.20
N ARG A 176 -4.89 12.40 11.05
CA ARG A 176 -5.61 13.54 10.45
C ARG A 176 -6.79 13.12 9.59
#